data_AF-A0A6G2DN28-F1
#
_entry.id   AF-A0A6G2DN28-F1
#
_cell.length_a   1.000
_cell.length_b   1.000
_cell.length_c   1.000
_cell.angle_alpha   90.00
_cell.angle_beta   90.00
_cell.angle_gamma   90.00
#
_symmetry.space_group_name_H-M   'P 1'
#
loop_
_entity.id
_entity.type
_entity.pdbx_description
1 polymer ?
#
loop_
_entity_poly.entity_id
_entity_poly.type
_entity_poly.pdbx_seq_one_letter_code
_entity_poly.pdbx_strand_id
1 'polypeptide(L)'
;MSLSENDKRVLRLIKVGAENSITGLEISLTTKLTERTVQDIIKRLIIKHNIPIVGVRNGFYRGYFIPRNKGELLDGAKAFYNQVQEESKRLAVLMNS
;
A
#
# COMPACT_ATOMS: atom_id res chain seq x y z
N MET A 1 -11.53 -16.37 -6.78
CA MET A 1 -10.19 -16.76 -6.26
C MET A 1 -10.17 -16.53 -4.76
N SER A 2 -9.78 -17.54 -3.98
CA SER A 2 -9.65 -17.42 -2.52
C SER A 2 -8.30 -16.78 -2.13
N LEU A 3 -8.25 -16.10 -0.99
CA LEU A 3 -6.97 -15.63 -0.42
C LEU A 3 -6.13 -16.85 -0.01
N SER A 4 -4.84 -16.83 -0.34
CA SER A 4 -3.90 -17.82 0.21
C SER A 4 -3.71 -17.60 1.71
N GLU A 5 -3.16 -18.59 2.41
CA GLU A 5 -2.94 -18.47 3.85
C GLU A 5 -1.97 -17.33 4.20
N ASN A 6 -0.92 -17.12 3.39
CA ASN A 6 -0.01 -15.99 3.58
C ASN A 6 -0.69 -14.64 3.29
N ASP A 7 -1.59 -14.58 2.30
CA ASP A 7 -2.37 -13.36 2.04
C ASP A 7 -3.21 -12.98 3.27
N LYS A 8 -3.87 -13.97 3.90
CA LYS A 8 -4.64 -13.76 5.13
C LYS A 8 -3.76 -13.35 6.30
N ARG A 9 -2.59 -13.99 6.48
CA ARG A 9 -1.64 -13.67 7.56
C ARG A 9 -1.15 -12.23 7.46
N VAL A 10 -0.77 -11.77 6.27
CA VAL A 10 -0.36 -10.38 6.04
C VAL A 10 -1.53 -9.43 6.27
N LEU A 11 -2.71 -9.73 5.70
CA LEU A 11 -3.89 -8.87 5.85
C LEU A 11 -4.31 -8.67 7.32
N ARG A 12 -4.22 -9.71 8.15
CA ARG A 12 -4.56 -9.61 9.59
C ARG A 12 -3.65 -8.67 10.38
N LEU A 13 -2.44 -8.41 9.89
CA LEU A 13 -1.49 -7.51 10.55
C LEU A 13 -1.73 -6.04 10.18
N ILE A 14 -2.33 -5.79 9.01
CA ILE A 14 -2.61 -4.44 8.54
C ILE A 14 -3.91 -3.96 9.18
N LYS A 15 -3.78 -3.02 10.11
CA LYS A 15 -4.91 -2.49 10.89
C LYS A 15 -5.55 -1.27 10.22
N VAL A 16 -6.74 -0.91 10.72
CA VAL A 16 -7.50 0.26 10.27
C VAL A 16 -7.01 1.52 11.00
N GLY A 17 -6.82 2.61 10.25
CA GLY A 17 -6.37 3.91 10.75
C GLY A 17 -4.86 4.11 10.62
N ALA A 18 -4.44 5.34 10.28
CA ALA A 18 -3.04 5.67 10.08
C ALA A 18 -2.21 5.46 11.37
N GLU A 19 -2.80 5.75 12.53
CA GLU A 19 -2.16 5.55 13.84
C GLU A 19 -1.70 4.11 14.12
N ASN A 20 -2.29 3.14 13.42
CA ASN A 20 -2.00 1.72 13.57
C ASN A 20 -1.15 1.17 12.42
N SER A 21 -0.45 2.04 11.70
CA SER A 21 0.42 1.66 10.58
C SER A 21 1.48 0.65 11.01
N ILE A 22 1.71 -0.35 10.17
CA ILE A 22 2.73 -1.38 10.39
C ILE A 22 3.71 -1.41 9.22
N THR A 23 5.01 -1.48 9.50
CA THR A 23 6.04 -1.48 8.45
C THR A 23 6.14 -2.85 7.77
N GLY A 24 6.63 -2.86 6.52
CA GLY A 24 6.91 -4.10 5.79
C GLY A 24 7.91 -5.01 6.51
N LEU A 25 8.87 -4.40 7.23
CA LEU A 25 9.83 -5.10 8.07
C LEU A 25 9.16 -5.81 9.25
N GLU A 26 8.25 -5.14 9.97
CA GLU A 26 7.50 -5.76 11.08
C GLU A 26 6.60 -6.91 10.60
N ILE A 27 5.95 -6.75 9.45
CA ILE A 27 5.17 -7.84 8.81
C ILE A 27 6.10 -9.01 8.45
N SER A 28 7.25 -8.72 7.84
CA SER A 28 8.27 -9.71 7.47
C SER A 28 8.73 -10.54 8.68
N LEU A 29 9.12 -9.86 9.76
CA LEU A 29 9.54 -10.51 11.01
C LEU A 29 8.42 -11.38 11.63
N THR A 30 7.19 -10.89 11.64
CA THR A 30 6.04 -11.61 12.22
C THR A 30 5.64 -12.82 11.39
N THR A 31 5.69 -12.70 10.05
CA THR A 31 5.23 -13.75 9.15
C THR A 31 6.31 -14.75 8.74
N LYS A 32 7.59 -14.41 8.98
CA LYS A 32 8.79 -15.10 8.48
C LYS A 32 8.88 -15.12 6.95
N LEU A 33 8.28 -14.14 6.30
CA LEU A 33 8.35 -13.95 4.85
C LEU A 33 9.43 -12.91 4.54
N THR A 34 10.00 -12.95 3.34
CA THR A 34 10.90 -11.87 2.91
C THR A 34 10.10 -10.58 2.71
N GLU A 35 10.74 -9.42 2.90
CA GLU A 35 10.09 -8.12 2.64
C GLU A 35 9.56 -8.01 1.20
N ARG A 36 10.27 -8.59 0.23
CA ARG A 36 9.81 -8.66 -1.17
C ARG A 36 8.51 -9.43 -1.28
N THR A 37 8.41 -10.60 -0.63
CA THR A 37 7.17 -11.40 -0.61
C THR A 37 6.02 -10.64 0.06
N VAL A 38 6.30 -9.92 1.15
CA VAL A 38 5.30 -9.08 1.83
C VAL A 38 4.78 -7.99 0.89
N GLN A 39 5.67 -7.28 0.19
CA GLN A 39 5.27 -6.25 -0.78
C GLN A 39 4.44 -6.82 -1.93
N ASP A 40 4.82 -7.99 -2.46
CA ASP A 40 4.07 -8.67 -3.52
C ASP A 40 2.67 -9.09 -3.05
N ILE A 41 2.54 -9.57 -1.79
CA ILE A 41 1.26 -9.89 -1.18
C ILE A 41 0.41 -8.63 -1.03
N ILE A 42 0.96 -7.53 -0.50
CA ILE A 42 0.24 -6.26 -0.34
C ILE A 42 -0.27 -5.75 -1.70
N LYS A 43 0.60 -5.75 -2.73
CA LYS A 43 0.21 -5.37 -4.09
C LYS A 43 -0.94 -6.23 -4.62
N ARG A 44 -0.91 -7.53 -4.35
CA ARG A 44 -1.98 -8.46 -4.74
C ARG A 44 -3.29 -8.19 -3.99
N LEU A 45 -3.22 -7.93 -2.68
CA LEU A 45 -4.38 -7.56 -1.86
C LEU A 45 -5.06 -6.29 -2.40
N ILE A 46 -4.28 -5.29 -2.83
CA ILE A 46 -4.79 -4.07 -3.43
C ILE A 46 -5.41 -4.35 -4.81
N ILE A 47 -4.63 -4.88 -5.76
CA ILE A 47 -5.01 -4.93 -7.17
C ILE A 47 -5.99 -6.07 -7.48
N LYS A 48 -5.81 -7.24 -6.88
CA LYS A 48 -6.64 -8.42 -7.17
C LYS A 48 -7.82 -8.58 -6.22
N HIS A 49 -7.67 -8.12 -4.98
CA HIS A 49 -8.69 -8.29 -3.94
C HIS A 49 -9.40 -6.98 -3.57
N ASN A 50 -9.06 -5.86 -4.20
CA ASN A 50 -9.69 -4.55 -4.00
C ASN A 50 -9.70 -4.06 -2.55
N ILE A 51 -8.66 -4.42 -1.78
CA ILE A 51 -8.53 -3.98 -0.40
C ILE A 51 -7.80 -2.63 -0.40
N PRO A 52 -8.41 -1.55 0.12
CA PRO A 52 -7.78 -0.24 0.15
C PRO A 52 -6.68 -0.25 1.22
N ILE A 53 -5.44 -0.48 0.80
CA ILE A 53 -4.25 -0.43 1.67
C ILE A 53 -3.40 0.75 1.22
N VAL A 54 -3.13 1.64 2.15
CA VAL A 54 -2.28 2.80 1.94
C VAL A 54 -0.88 2.48 2.46
N GLY A 55 0.15 2.85 1.70
CA GLY A 55 1.55 2.74 2.11
C GLY A 55 2.19 4.12 2.22
N VAL A 56 2.57 4.51 3.44
CA VAL A 56 3.26 5.78 3.72
C VAL A 56 4.73 5.50 4.00
N ARG A 57 5.63 6.10 3.22
CA ARG A 57 7.09 5.89 3.36
C ARG A 57 7.72 6.82 4.40
N ASN A 58 7.25 8.06 4.46
CA ASN A 58 7.82 9.14 5.28
C ASN A 58 6.72 9.78 6.13
N GLY A 59 7.04 10.17 7.36
CA GLY A 59 6.12 10.84 8.29
C GLY A 59 5.95 10.11 9.61
N PHE A 60 5.04 10.61 10.44
CA PHE A 60 4.79 10.09 11.80
C PHE A 60 4.17 8.68 11.78
N TYR A 61 3.26 8.44 10.83
CA TYR A 61 2.57 7.16 10.64
C TYR A 61 3.08 6.45 9.39
N ARG A 62 4.28 5.85 9.50
CA ARG A 62 4.94 5.13 8.40
C ARG A 62 4.52 3.66 8.34
N GLY A 63 4.42 3.12 7.14
CA GLY A 63 4.06 1.73 6.89
C GLY A 63 2.72 1.60 6.19
N TYR A 64 2.07 0.45 6.40
CA TYR A 64 0.84 0.05 5.75
C TYR A 64 -0.34 0.08 6.71
N PHE A 65 -1.48 0.59 6.24
CA PHE A 65 -2.74 0.59 6.98
C PHE A 65 -3.93 0.60 6.02
N ILE A 66 -5.11 0.25 6.54
CA ILE A 66 -6.39 0.42 5.86
C ILE A 66 -6.98 1.76 6.31
N PRO A 67 -7.29 2.71 5.41
CA PRO A 67 -7.79 4.01 5.80
C PRO A 67 -9.19 3.88 6.44
N ARG A 68 -9.39 4.56 7.56
CA ARG A 68 -10.68 4.61 8.29
C ARG A 68 -11.68 5.55 7.61
N ASN A 69 -11.19 6.58 6.93
CA ASN A 69 -12.02 7.60 6.29
C ASN A 69 -11.39 8.12 4.99
N LYS A 70 -12.17 8.92 4.25
CA LYS A 70 -11.70 9.54 2.99
C LYS A 70 -10.51 10.48 3.18
N GLY A 71 -10.40 11.15 4.34
CA GLY A 71 -9.28 12.04 4.64
C GLY A 71 -7.95 11.27 4.67
N GLU A 72 -7.89 10.20 5.47
CA GLU A 72 -6.70 9.33 5.54
C GLU A 72 -6.35 8.71 4.18
N LEU A 73 -7.36 8.31 3.41
CA LEU A 73 -7.15 7.79 2.06
C LEU A 73 -6.52 8.85 1.15
N LEU A 74 -7.05 10.07 1.14
CA LEU A 74 -6.56 11.15 0.29
C LEU A 74 -5.16 11.60 0.70
N ASP A 75 -4.92 11.77 2.00
CA ASP A 75 -3.61 12.18 2.52
C ASP A 75 -2.54 11.12 2.22
N GLY A 76 -2.89 9.85 2.45
CA GLY A 76 -2.01 8.72 2.17
C GLY A 76 -1.76 8.48 0.68
N ALA A 77 -2.74 8.76 -0.18
CA ALA A 77 -2.62 8.61 -1.63
C ALA A 77 -2.08 9.87 -2.32
N LYS A 78 -1.91 10.99 -1.62
CA LYS A 78 -1.53 12.28 -2.22
C LYS A 78 -0.23 12.20 -3.02
N ALA A 79 0.80 11.56 -2.46
CA ALA A 79 2.07 11.38 -3.15
C ALA A 79 1.92 10.54 -4.42
N PHE A 80 1.11 9.48 -4.37
CA PHE A 80 0.81 8.64 -5.52
C PHE A 80 0.03 9.40 -6.60
N TYR A 81 -0.97 10.19 -6.20
CA TYR A 81 -1.74 11.02 -7.13
C TYR A 81 -0.85 12.02 -7.87
N ASN A 82 0.05 12.69 -7.16
CA ASN A 82 1.02 13.61 -7.75
C ASN A 82 1.94 12.89 -8.74
N GLN A 83 2.44 11.71 -8.37
CA GLN A 83 3.27 10.89 -9.25
C GLN A 83 2.54 10.51 -10.55
N VAL A 84 1.29 10.05 -10.46
CA VAL A 84 0.48 9.70 -11.64
C VAL A 84 0.25 10.91 -12.54
N GLN A 85 0.02 12.10 -11.98
CA GLN A 85 -0.10 13.32 -12.78
C GLN A 85 1.19 13.69 -13.49
N GLU A 86 2.34 13.63 -12.81
CA GLU A 86 3.64 13.92 -13.42
C GLU A 86 3.99 12.92 -14.53
N GLU A 87 3.74 11.63 -14.30
CA GLU A 87 3.94 10.59 -15.30
C GLU A 87 3.01 10.77 -16.52
N SER A 88 1.76 11.18 -16.30
CA SER A 88 0.81 11.50 -17.37
C SER A 88 1.29 12.69 -18.23
N LYS A 89 1.81 13.76 -17.59
CA LYS A 89 2.40 14.91 -18.29
C LYS A 89 3.62 14.48 -19.12
N ARG A 90 4.49 13.64 -18.55
CA ARG A 90 5.67 13.11 -19.27
C ARG A 90 5.25 12.27 -20.48
N LEU A 91 4.24 11.43 -20.35
CA LEU A 91 3.71 10.63 -21.45
C LEU A 91 3.15 11.53 -22.57
N ALA A 92 2.42 12.59 -22.22
CA ALA A 92 1.88 13.54 -23.20
C ALA A 92 2.98 14.24 -24.02
N VAL A 93 4.10 14.60 -23.38
CA VAL A 93 5.26 15.15 -24.10
C VAL A 93 5.83 14.12 -25.09
N LEU A 94 6.01 12.87 -24.65
CA LEU A 94 6.54 11.80 -25.50
C LEU A 94 5.64 11.44 -26.69
N MET A 95 4.32 11.55 -26.55
CA MET A 95 3.36 11.24 -27.63
C MET A 95 3.19 12.38 -28.64
N ASN A 96 3.57 13.60 -28.28
CA ASN A 96 3.55 14.77 -29.15
C ASN A 96 4.94 15.12 -29.71
N SER A 97 5.91 14.21 -29.55
CA SER A 97 7.27 14.25 -30.13
C SER A 97 7.29 13.48 -31.45
#